data_AF-A0A832C751-F1
#
_entry.id   AF-A0A832C751-F1
#
_cell.length_a   1.000
_cell.length_b   1.000
_cell.length_c   1.000
_cell.angle_alpha   90.00
_cell.angle_beta   90.00
_cell.angle_gamma   90.00
#
_symmetry.space_group_name_H-M   'P 1'
#
loop_
_entity.id
_entity.type
_entity.pdbx_description
1 polymer ?
#
loop_
_entity_poly.entity_id
_entity_poly.type
_entity_poly.pdbx_seq_one_letter_code
_entity_poly.pdbx_strand_id
1 'polypeptide(L)'
;MFICIDGEYSYMGALFKTRMQTASEEICNNIMKAYEKGYEHLIKTLKGYGKCVILSEQPIKMVTSDNSIEVILEPKNFVAQMFWGEVVRRIKALCS
;
A
#
# COMPACT_ATOMS: atom_id res chain seq x y z
N MET A 1 9.60 11.49 -7.03
CA MET A 1 9.02 10.94 -5.79
C MET A 1 10.14 10.30 -4.98
N PHE A 2 10.08 10.39 -3.65
CA PHE A 2 11.02 9.74 -2.75
C PHE A 2 10.30 8.70 -1.89
N ILE A 3 11.07 7.77 -1.32
CA ILE A 3 10.53 6.67 -0.52
C ILE A 3 10.24 7.17 0.90
N CYS A 4 9.01 6.92 1.36
CA CYS A 4 8.57 7.23 2.71
C CYS A 4 8.55 6.00 3.61
N ILE A 5 8.13 4.88 3.03
CA ILE A 5 8.09 3.59 3.70
C ILE A 5 8.74 2.59 2.77
N ASP A 6 9.71 1.85 3.28
CA ASP A 6 10.21 0.60 2.68
C ASP A 6 10.28 -0.40 3.83
N GLY A 7 9.28 -1.27 3.91
CA GLY A 7 9.11 -2.15 5.06
C GLY A 7 8.48 -3.48 4.69
N GLU A 8 8.54 -4.40 5.62
CA GLU A 8 7.92 -5.71 5.50
C GLU A 8 6.74 -5.82 6.48
N TYR A 9 5.62 -6.30 5.98
CA TYR A 9 4.42 -6.56 6.74
C TYR A 9 4.19 -8.07 6.82
N SER A 10 3.98 -8.57 8.04
CA SER A 10 3.67 -9.97 8.32
C SER A 10 2.24 -10.10 8.82
N TYR A 11 1.46 -11.00 8.22
CA TYR A 11 0.13 -11.35 8.70
C TYR A 11 -0.13 -12.83 8.52
N MET A 12 -0.41 -13.55 9.62
CA MET A 12 -0.66 -15.00 9.60
C MET A 12 0.44 -15.80 8.87
N GLY A 13 1.70 -15.36 9.00
CA GLY A 13 2.85 -15.98 8.33
C GLY A 13 3.03 -15.59 6.86
N ALA A 14 2.11 -14.83 6.26
CA ALA A 14 2.32 -14.20 4.96
C ALA A 14 3.22 -12.97 5.09
N LEU A 15 4.29 -12.91 4.33
CA LEU A 15 5.22 -11.78 4.29
C LEU A 15 5.02 -10.96 3.03
N PHE A 16 4.84 -9.66 3.18
CA PHE A 16 4.68 -8.72 2.08
C PHE A 16 5.67 -7.57 2.22
N LYS A 17 6.39 -7.26 1.14
CA LYS A 17 7.14 -6.01 1.06
C LYS A 17 6.21 -4.90 0.64
N THR A 18 6.18 -3.83 1.43
CA THR A 18 5.40 -2.63 1.18
C THR A 18 6.35 -1.48 0.96
N ARG A 19 6.20 -0.79 -0.17
CA ARG A 19 6.91 0.44 -0.48
C ARG A 19 5.91 1.54 -0.77
N MET A 20 6.08 2.69 -0.13
CA MET A 20 5.28 3.88 -0.39
C MET A 20 6.16 5.06 -0.79
N GLN A 21 5.73 5.78 -1.82
CA GLN A 21 6.45 6.90 -2.39
C GLN A 21 5.51 8.09 -2.56
N THR A 22 6.03 9.30 -2.35
CA THR A 22 5.32 10.54 -2.64
C THR A 22 6.31 11.63 -3.07
N ALA A 23 5.80 12.71 -3.64
CA ALA A 23 6.59 13.91 -3.95
C ALA A 23 6.55 14.96 -2.82
N SER A 24 5.70 14.79 -1.80
CA SER A 24 5.50 15.76 -0.72
C SER A 24 5.99 15.21 0.64
N GLU A 25 6.84 15.97 1.32
CA GLU A 25 7.30 15.67 2.69
C GLU A 25 6.16 15.68 3.70
N GLU A 26 5.18 16.56 3.52
CA GLU A 26 4.00 16.61 4.39
C GLU A 26 3.19 15.31 4.28
N ILE A 27 2.92 14.86 3.05
CA ILE A 27 2.21 13.61 2.78
C ILE A 27 3.00 12.43 3.34
N CYS A 28 4.32 12.45 3.16
CA CYS A 28 5.23 11.43 3.69
C CYS A 28 5.10 11.27 5.21
N ASN A 29 5.16 12.39 5.94
CA ASN A 29 5.01 12.42 7.40
C ASN A 29 3.63 11.92 7.84
N ASN A 30 2.57 12.26 7.11
CA ASN A 30 1.21 11.79 7.40
C ASN A 30 1.06 10.28 7.20
N ILE A 31 1.64 9.75 6.12
CA ILE A 31 1.65 8.31 5.82
C ILE A 31 2.45 7.55 6.88
N MET A 32 3.64 8.04 7.25
CA MET A 32 4.46 7.41 8.28
C MET A 32 3.73 7.32 9.63
N LYS A 33 3.13 8.43 10.09
CA LYS A 33 2.31 8.44 11.31
C LYS A 33 1.14 7.47 11.25
N ALA A 34 0.53 7.32 10.06
CA ALA A 34 -0.56 6.38 9.87
C ALA A 34 -0.08 4.92 9.90
N TYR A 35 1.10 4.66 9.33
CA TYR A 35 1.74 3.35 9.32
C TYR A 35 2.11 2.87 10.73
N GLU A 36 2.66 3.75 11.57
CA GLU A 36 2.96 3.46 12.98
C GLU A 36 1.72 3.08 13.79
N LYS A 37 0.56 3.65 13.44
CA LYS A 37 -0.73 3.32 14.07
C LYS A 37 -1.37 2.04 13.53
N GLY A 38 -0.76 1.41 12.52
CA GLY A 38 -1.19 0.15 11.94
C GLY A 38 -1.99 0.27 10.64
N TYR A 39 -2.26 -0.90 10.06
CA TYR A 39 -2.80 -1.05 8.70
C TYR A 39 -4.17 -0.36 8.48
N GLU A 40 -5.06 -0.39 9.46
CA GLU A 40 -6.38 0.25 9.35
C GLU A 40 -6.29 1.78 9.22
N HIS A 41 -5.40 2.40 10.01
CA HIS A 41 -5.14 3.84 9.94
C HIS A 41 -4.49 4.21 8.62
N LEU A 42 -3.56 3.39 8.13
CA LEU A 42 -2.93 3.58 6.83
C LEU A 42 -3.97 3.58 5.71
N ILE A 43 -4.90 2.61 5.67
CA ILE A 43 -5.97 2.59 4.65
C ILE A 43 -6.84 3.84 4.76
N LYS A 44 -7.24 4.25 5.97
CA LYS A 44 -8.04 5.48 6.15
C LYS A 44 -7.32 6.70 5.62
N THR A 45 -6.02 6.83 5.91
CA THR A 45 -5.19 7.93 5.39
C THR A 45 -5.12 7.90 3.87
N LEU A 46 -4.86 6.74 3.26
CA LEU A 46 -4.83 6.61 1.79
C LEU A 46 -6.16 6.98 1.14
N LYS A 47 -7.30 6.58 1.74
CA LYS A 47 -8.64 7.01 1.28
C LYS A 47 -8.88 8.50 1.39
N GLY A 48 -8.21 9.19 2.32
CA GLY A 48 -8.28 10.64 2.48
C GLY A 48 -7.70 11.42 1.31
N TYR A 49 -6.75 10.84 0.56
CA TYR A 49 -6.15 11.43 -0.64
C TYR A 49 -6.93 11.10 -1.93
N GLY A 50 -8.13 10.52 -1.81
CA GLY A 50 -9.03 10.23 -2.93
C GLY A 50 -9.08 8.75 -3.30
N LYS A 51 -9.67 8.47 -4.47
CA LYS A 51 -9.71 7.11 -5.02
C LYS A 51 -8.30 6.65 -5.40
N CYS A 52 -8.06 5.34 -5.44
CA CYS A 52 -6.82 4.78 -5.97
C CYS A 52 -7.03 4.12 -7.35
N VAL A 53 -5.97 4.09 -8.14
CA VAL A 53 -5.91 3.45 -9.45
C VAL A 53 -4.86 2.35 -9.37
N ILE A 54 -5.23 1.13 -9.75
CA ILE A 54 -4.31 -0.01 -9.79
C ILE A 54 -3.64 -0.03 -11.16
N LEU A 55 -2.31 0.07 -11.17
CA LEU A 55 -1.47 0.06 -12.37
C LEU A 55 -0.96 -1.35 -12.72
N SER A 56 -0.77 -2.20 -11.71
CA SER A 56 -0.37 -3.60 -11.86
C SER A 56 -0.90 -4.42 -10.68
N GLU A 57 -1.13 -5.71 -10.89
CA GLU A 57 -1.55 -6.67 -9.85
C GLU A 57 -0.43 -7.64 -9.46
N GLN A 58 0.69 -7.67 -10.19
CA GLN A 58 1.82 -8.57 -9.95
C GLN A 58 3.16 -7.88 -10.26
N PRO A 59 3.82 -7.24 -9.28
CA PRO A 59 3.32 -6.89 -7.95
C PRO A 59 2.19 -5.86 -8.00
N ILE A 60 1.45 -5.69 -6.90
CA ILE A 60 0.41 -4.67 -6.83
C ILE A 60 1.10 -3.33 -6.84
N LYS A 61 0.78 -2.51 -7.84
CA LYS A 61 1.18 -1.11 -7.92
C LYS A 61 -0.08 -0.29 -7.98
N MET A 62 -0.24 0.64 -7.07
CA MET A 62 -1.38 1.55 -7.06
C MET A 62 -0.92 2.98 -6.83
N VAL A 63 -1.67 3.91 -7.41
CA VAL A 63 -1.44 5.34 -7.28
C VAL A 63 -2.74 6.01 -6.84
N THR A 64 -2.67 7.06 -6.02
CA THR A 64 -3.85 7.89 -5.73
C THR A 64 -4.28 8.68 -6.97
N SER A 65 -5.56 9.05 -7.06
CA SER A 65 -6.11 9.71 -8.27
C SER A 65 -5.48 11.06 -8.58
N ASP A 66 -4.94 11.73 -7.56
CA ASP A 66 -4.18 12.97 -7.66
C ASP A 66 -2.69 12.75 -7.98
N ASN A 67 -2.27 11.50 -8.19
CA ASN A 67 -0.88 11.06 -8.37
C ASN A 67 0.07 11.48 -7.24
N SER A 68 -0.44 11.73 -6.03
CA SER A 68 0.39 12.18 -4.92
C SER A 68 1.10 11.03 -4.19
N ILE A 69 0.54 9.82 -4.20
CA ILE A 69 1.06 8.65 -3.48
C ILE A 69 1.11 7.44 -4.40
N GLU A 70 2.27 6.80 -4.50
CA GLU A 70 2.46 5.49 -5.12
C GLU A 70 2.70 4.44 -4.03
N VAL A 71 1.99 3.31 -4.11
CA VAL A 71 2.14 2.17 -3.22
C VAL A 71 2.44 0.92 -4.03
N ILE A 72 3.50 0.22 -3.64
CA ILE A 72 3.91 -1.06 -4.23
C ILE A 72 3.85 -2.12 -3.13
N LEU A 73 3.13 -3.21 -3.39
CA LEU A 73 3.04 -4.36 -2.51
C LEU A 73 3.52 -5.61 -3.26
N GLU A 74 4.43 -6.36 -2.66
CA GLU A 74 5.00 -7.58 -3.25
C GLU A 74 4.94 -8.75 -2.26
N PRO A 75 4.51 -9.95 -2.66
CA PRO A 75 4.60 -11.12 -1.79
C PRO A 75 6.06 -11.58 -1.68
N LYS A 76 6.51 -11.93 -0.47
CA LYS A 76 7.89 -12.36 -0.17
C LYS A 76 8.03 -13.83 0.19
N ASN A 77 6.93 -14.54 0.42
CA ASN A 77 6.95 -15.97 0.68
C ASN A 77 5.77 -16.70 0.03
N PHE A 78 5.84 -18.03 0.04
CA PHE A 78 4.81 -18.89 -0.55
C PHE A 78 3.42 -18.64 0.05
N VAL A 79 3.35 -18.41 1.37
CA VAL A 79 2.08 -18.11 2.05
C VAL A 79 1.46 -16.83 1.49
N ALA A 80 2.23 -15.76 1.33
CA ALA A 80 1.77 -14.51 0.73
C ALA A 80 1.30 -14.68 -0.72
N GLN A 81 1.96 -15.55 -1.50
CA GLN A 81 1.55 -15.86 -2.88
C GLN A 81 0.20 -16.59 -2.92
N MET A 82 -0.05 -17.55 -2.02
CA MET A 82 -1.33 -18.25 -1.94
C MET A 82 -2.51 -17.30 -1.67
N PHE A 83 -2.30 -16.32 -0.79
CA PHE A 83 -3.32 -15.31 -0.46
C PHE A 83 -3.38 -14.15 -1.46
N TRP A 84 -2.53 -14.12 -2.48
CA TRP A 84 -2.36 -12.95 -3.34
C TRP A 84 -3.63 -12.54 -4.07
N GLY A 85 -4.40 -13.52 -4.59
CA GLY A 85 -5.67 -13.24 -5.24
C GLY A 85 -6.69 -12.54 -4.33
N GLU A 86 -6.74 -12.91 -3.06
CA GLU A 86 -7.60 -12.27 -2.06
C GLU A 86 -7.11 -10.86 -1.72
N VAL A 87 -5.79 -10.66 -1.63
CA VAL A 87 -5.18 -9.34 -1.42
C VAL A 87 -5.53 -8.39 -2.57
N VAL A 88 -5.34 -8.85 -3.82
CA VAL A 88 -5.73 -8.09 -5.03
C VAL A 88 -7.22 -7.74 -5.00
N ARG A 89 -8.08 -8.71 -4.67
CA ARG A 89 -9.53 -8.50 -4.59
C ARG A 89 -9.91 -7.43 -3.56
N ARG A 90 -9.29 -7.46 -2.37
CA ARG A 90 -9.51 -6.46 -1.33
C ARG A 90 -9.03 -5.07 -1.74
N ILE A 91 -7.86 -4.98 -2.36
CA ILE A 91 -7.33 -3.70 -2.84
C ILE A 91 -8.22 -3.10 -3.94
N LYS A 92 -8.71 -3.92 -4.89
CA LYS A 92 -9.72 -3.49 -5.87
C LYS A 92 -10.97 -2.91 -5.22
N ALA A 93 -11.49 -3.57 -4.18
CA ALA A 93 -12.65 -3.09 -3.44
C ALA A 93 -12.37 -1.79 -2.66
N LEU A 94 -11.12 -1.56 -2.22
CA LEU A 94 -10.71 -0.31 -1.58
C LEU A 94 -10.57 0.85 -2.58
N CYS A 95 -10.21 0.55 -3.83
CA CYS A 95 -10.01 1.53 -4.89
C CYS A 95 -11.26 1.88 -5.70
N SER A 96 -12.36 1.13 -5.54
CA SER A 96 -13.65 1.36 -6.23
C SER A 96 -14.48 2.46 -5.54
#